data_AF-C4MDR2-F1
#
_entry.id   AF-C4MDR2-F1
#
_cell.length_a   1.000
_cell.length_b   1.000
_cell.length_c   1.000
_cell.angle_alpha   90.00
_cell.angle_beta   90.00
_cell.angle_gamma   90.00
#
_symmetry.space_group_name_H-M   'P 1'
#
loop_
_entity.id
_entity.type
_entity.pdbx_description
1 polymer ?
#
loop_
_entity_poly.entity_id
_entity_poly.type
_entity_poly.pdbx_seq_one_letter_code
_entity_poly.pdbx_strand_id
1 'polypeptide(L)' 'LPRWNFTDFMHSFMIVFRVLCGEWIESMWDCMLVGDVSCIPFFLATVVIGNLVVLNLFLALLLS' A
#
# COMPACT_ATOMS: atom_id res chain seq x y z
N LEU A 1 4.63 19.72 -2.25
CA LEU A 1 4.43 18.31 -1.86
C LEU A 1 3.46 17.66 -2.84
N PRO A 2 3.74 16.44 -3.35
CA PRO A 2 2.80 15.72 -4.19
C PRO A 2 1.52 15.37 -3.42
N ARG A 3 0.41 15.16 -4.14
CA ARG A 3 -0.89 14.78 -3.55
C ARG A 3 -0.78 13.50 -2.72
N TRP A 4 0.01 12.55 -3.20
CA TRP A 4 0.34 11.31 -2.51
C TRP A 4 1.71 11.46 -1.85
N ASN A 5 1.73 11.56 -0.53
CA ASN A 5 2.96 11.66 0.25
C ASN A 5 2.83 10.95 1.61
N PHE A 6 3.97 10.76 2.28
CA PHE A 6 4.07 10.16 3.61
C PHE A 6 4.36 11.18 4.73
N THR A 7 3.92 12.45 4.60
CA THR A 7 4.27 13.48 5.61
C THR A 7 3.35 13.53 6.81
N ASP A 8 2.10 13.13 6.67
CA ASP A 8 1.14 13.06 7.76
C ASP A 8 0.34 11.76 7.70
N PHE A 9 -0.35 11.47 8.79
CA PHE A 9 -1.06 10.21 8.97
C PHE A 9 -2.15 9.99 7.92
N MET A 10 -2.92 11.02 7.58
CA MET A 10 -4.03 10.87 6.64
C MET A 10 -3.55 10.63 5.21
N HIS A 11 -2.55 11.38 4.74
CA HIS A 11 -1.96 11.12 3.42
C HIS A 11 -1.28 9.74 3.35
N SER A 12 -0.56 9.36 4.40
CA SER A 12 0.06 8.03 4.50
C SER A 12 -0.98 6.90 4.46
N PHE A 13 -2.08 7.05 5.21
CA PHE A 13 -3.17 6.08 5.22
C PHE A 13 -3.82 5.94 3.84
N MET A 14 -4.09 7.06 3.15
CA MET A 14 -4.69 7.01 1.82
C MET A 14 -3.76 6.34 0.78
N ILE A 15 -2.43 6.48 0.90
CA ILE A 15 -1.50 5.71 0.05
C ILE A 15 -1.61 4.21 0.31
N VAL A 16 -1.61 3.79 1.57
CA VAL A 16 -1.73 2.36 1.91
C VAL A 16 -3.07 1.82 1.40
N PHE A 17 -4.15 2.58 1.53
CA PHE A 17 -5.44 2.19 0.95
C PHE A 17 -5.37 2.06 -0.58
N ARG A 18 -4.75 3.02 -1.28
CA ARG A 18 -4.52 2.97 -2.73
C ARG A 18 -3.72 1.74 -3.16
N VAL A 19 -2.70 1.35 -2.39
CA VAL A 19 -1.91 0.13 -2.61
C VAL A 19 -2.78 -1.13 -2.51
N LEU A 20 -3.69 -1.20 -1.53
CA LEU A 20 -4.63 -2.32 -1.37
C LEU A 20 -5.64 -2.41 -2.52
N CYS A 21 -5.97 -1.29 -3.17
CA CYS A 21 -6.76 -1.27 -4.40
C CYS A 21 -5.99 -1.74 -5.65
N GLY A 22 -4.69 -2.04 -5.52
CA GLY A 22 -3.82 -2.53 -6.61
C GLY A 22 -2.94 -1.46 -7.26
N GLU A 23 -3.06 -0.18 -6.86
CA GLU A 23 -2.28 0.92 -7.43
C GLU A 23 -1.01 1.22 -6.61
N TRP A 24 -0.05 0.28 -6.61
CA TRP A 24 1.16 0.38 -5.77
C TRP A 24 2.43 0.79 -6.52
N ILE A 25 2.53 0.47 -7.81
CA ILE A 25 3.74 0.69 -8.62
C ILE A 25 4.12 2.18 -8.68
N GLU A 26 3.17 3.08 -8.99
CA GLU A 26 3.45 4.53 -9.09
C GLU A 26 4.00 5.10 -7.77
N SER A 27 3.35 4.78 -6.65
CA SER A 27 3.76 5.28 -5.33
C SER A 27 5.10 4.69 -4.88
N MET A 28 5.44 3.48 -5.32
CA MET A 28 6.75 2.87 -5.09
C MET A 28 7.85 3.60 -5.85
N TRP A 29 7.65 3.90 -7.14
CA TRP A 29 8.62 4.65 -7.94
C TRP A 29 8.85 6.05 -7.38
N ASP A 30 7.78 6.74 -6.99
CA ASP A 30 7.88 8.05 -6.33
C ASP A 30 8.68 7.96 -5.02
N CYS A 31 8.45 6.92 -4.20
CA CYS A 31 9.24 6.69 -2.98
C CYS A 31 10.72 6.44 -3.29
N MET A 32 11.04 5.62 -4.30
CA MET A 32 12.43 5.33 -4.69
C MET A 32 13.16 6.56 -5.23
N LEU A 33 12.45 7.52 -5.85
CA LEU A 33 13.06 8.73 -6.40
C LEU A 33 13.57 9.68 -5.29
N VAL A 34 12.90 9.71 -4.13
CA VAL A 34 13.26 10.58 -2.99
C VAL A 34 13.94 9.85 -1.84
N GLY A 35 13.82 8.52 -1.78
CA GLY A 35 14.35 7.67 -0.72
C GLY A 35 15.45 6.74 -1.21
N ASP A 36 15.30 5.45 -0.91
CA ASP A 36 16.25 4.41 -1.26
C ASP A 36 15.48 3.13 -1.69
N VAL A 37 16.22 2.11 -2.13
CA VAL A 37 15.68 0.81 -2.56
C VAL A 37 14.88 0.09 -1.48
N SER A 38 14.96 0.53 -0.21
CA SER A 38 14.12 0.07 0.89
C SER A 38 12.61 0.31 0.70
N CYS A 39 12.21 1.21 -0.21
CA CYS A 39 10.81 1.37 -0.60
C CYS A 39 10.23 0.08 -1.21
N ILE A 40 11.04 -0.69 -1.96
CA ILE A 40 10.59 -1.92 -2.64
C ILE A 40 10.04 -2.96 -1.65
N PRO A 41 10.80 -3.42 -0.63
CA PRO A 41 10.28 -4.40 0.32
C PRO A 41 9.08 -3.88 1.12
N PHE A 42 9.00 -2.57 1.40
CA PHE A 42 7.84 -1.98 2.08
C PHE A 42 6.54 -2.12 1.27
N PHE A 43 6.55 -1.70 0.00
CA PHE A 43 5.36 -1.79 -0.85
C PHE A 43 5.00 -3.24 -1.16
N LEU A 44 6.00 -4.11 -1.43
CA LEU A 44 5.75 -5.53 -1.67
C LEU A 44 5.15 -6.24 -0.44
N ALA A 45 5.69 -5.99 0.76
CA ALA A 45 5.14 -6.57 1.99
C ALA A 45 3.70 -6.09 2.22
N THR A 46 3.42 -4.81 1.96
CA THR A 46 2.07 -4.22 2.10
C THR A 46 1.07 -4.88 1.14
N VAL A 47 1.44 -5.09 -0.12
CA VAL A 47 0.59 -5.78 -1.11
C VAL A 47 0.33 -7.24 -0.71
N VAL A 48 1.38 -7.98 -0.31
CA VAL A 48 1.25 -9.39 0.08
C VAL A 48 0.38 -9.55 1.32
N ILE A 49 0.70 -8.83 2.40
CA ILE A 49 -0.06 -8.90 3.66
C ILE A 49 -1.48 -8.40 3.45
N GLY A 50 -1.62 -7.26 2.77
CA GLY A 50 -2.90 -6.64 2.47
C GLY A 50 -3.84 -7.58 1.71
N ASN A 51 -3.37 -8.16 0.61
CA ASN A 51 -4.17 -9.08 -0.18
C ASN A 51 -4.55 -10.35 0.59
N LEU A 52 -3.64 -10.92 1.40
CA LEU A 52 -3.95 -12.07 2.25
C LEU A 52 -5.05 -11.76 3.26
N VAL A 53 -4.98 -10.58 3.91
CA VAL A 53 -5.99 -10.14 4.87
C VAL A 53 -7.34 -9.91 4.17
N VAL A 54 -7.35 -9.18 3.05
CA VAL A 54 -8.56 -8.87 2.28
C VAL A 54 -9.22 -10.15 1.78
N LEU A 55 -8.44 -11.09 1.24
CA LEU A 55 -8.94 -12.37 0.75
C LEU A 55 -9.55 -13.19 1.89
N ASN A 56 -8.86 -13.32 3.02
CA ASN A 56 -9.37 -14.07 4.17
C ASN A 56 -10.63 -13.44 4.77
N LEU A 57 -10.70 -12.11 4.84
CA LEU A 57 -11.90 -11.41 5.31
C LEU A 57 -13.09 -11.66 4.37
N PHE A 58 -12.87 -11.56 3.06
CA PHE A 58 -13.90 -11.83 2.08
C PHE A 58 -14.41 -13.28 2.15
N LEU A 59 -13.49 -14.25 2.25
CA LEU A 59 -13.86 -15.66 2.45
C LEU A 59 -14.65 -15.88 3.75
N ALA A 60 -14.24 -15.24 4.85
CA ALA A 60 -14.94 -15.35 6.13
C ALA A 60 -16.38 -14.80 6.05
N LEU A 61 -16.59 -13.69 5.33
CA LEU A 61 -17.92 -13.10 5.11
C LEU A 61 -18.80 -13.92 4.15
N LEU A 62 -18.20 -14.69 3.24
CA LEU A 62 -18.96 -15.58 2.35
C LEU A 62 -19.35 -16.90 3.02
N LEU A 63 -18.54 -17.37 3.97
CA LEU A 63 -18.76 -18.61 4.72
C LEU A 63 -19.62 -18.41 5.97
N SER A 64 -19.93 -17.15 6.32
CA SER A 64 -20.89 -16.78 7.36
C SER A 64 -22.32 -16.78 6.84
#